data_AF-A0A7W1C503-F1
#
_entry.id   AF-A0A7W1C503-F1
#
_cell.length_a   1.000
_cell.length_b   1.000
_cell.length_c   1.000
_cell.angle_alpha   90.00
_cell.angle_beta   90.00
_cell.angle_gamma   90.00
#
_symmetry.space_group_name_H-M   'P 1'
#
loop_
_entity.id
_entity.type
_entity.pdbx_description
1 polymer ?
#
loop_
_entity_poly.entity_id
_entity_poly.type
_entity_poly.pdbx_seq_one_letter_code
_entity_poly.pdbx_strand_id
1 'polypeptide(L)'
;MPINRAVVAALGALFAAPSLAPGQAGEALSVHGGAVLLGTIAAPGFDGRRLVEGYVTQPMLMAHGSAWSRRVSFSAALNLEPFTLRRGELNAGIWGEGYVDRRHPHTLSHEAMLTLAPLLADGAFRSAISVGKGFVPFGTDDPMSRPLVKFPINHHLSQILERGQVVVSAGGKAGVMEAALFNGDEPATPNSGVNLSRFADSWAARLTAWAGSSVELSASYAEVASPEVPDGTGLDQRKWNGAARFERALSGGRNVYALVEYSHTRDYDDEHPGLPSSSL
;
A
#
# COMPACT_ATOMS: atom_id res chain seq x y z
N MET A 1 -29.72 28.03 -8.73
CA MET A 1 -28.33 27.57 -8.51
C MET A 1 -28.01 26.50 -9.54
N PRO A 2 -27.03 26.70 -10.44
CA PRO A 2 -26.69 25.68 -11.41
C PRO A 2 -25.97 24.52 -10.70
N ILE A 3 -26.41 23.29 -10.98
CA ILE A 3 -25.76 22.06 -10.55
C ILE A 3 -24.42 21.97 -11.28
N ASN A 4 -23.32 22.26 -10.58
CA ASN A 4 -21.97 22.14 -11.12
C ASN A 4 -21.65 20.65 -11.30
N ARG A 5 -21.67 20.19 -12.55
CA ARG A 5 -21.23 18.85 -12.93
C ARG A 5 -19.70 18.85 -12.99
N ALA A 6 -19.04 18.28 -11.99
CA ALA A 6 -17.62 17.95 -12.10
C ALA A 6 -17.47 16.77 -13.09
N VAL A 7 -16.71 16.98 -14.17
CA VAL A 7 -16.35 15.91 -15.11
C VAL A 7 -14.89 15.59 -14.87
N VAL A 8 -14.61 14.46 -14.22
CA VAL A 8 -13.27 13.88 -14.14
C VAL A 8 -13.16 12.88 -15.29
N ALA A 9 -12.28 13.15 -16.25
CA ALA A 9 -11.92 12.18 -17.28
C ALA A 9 -10.44 11.83 -17.09
N ALA A 10 -10.17 10.59 -16.67
CA ALA A 10 -8.84 10.02 -16.66
C ALA A 10 -8.71 9.08 -17.87
N LEU A 11 -7.80 9.39 -18.78
CA LEU A 11 -7.37 8.49 -19.85
C LEU A 11 -6.00 7.93 -19.46
N GLY A 12 -5.98 6.68 -19.00
CA GLY A 12 -4.74 5.96 -18.71
C GLY A 12 -4.46 4.94 -19.80
N ALA A 13 -3.26 4.99 -20.38
CA ALA A 13 -2.71 3.89 -21.17
C ALA A 13 -1.74 3.12 -20.27
N LEU A 14 -2.08 1.88 -19.91
CA LEU A 14 -1.13 0.96 -19.28
C LEU A 14 -0.25 0.38 -20.38
N PHE A 15 1.00 0.82 -20.46
CA PHE A 15 2.02 0.12 -21.23
C PHE A 15 2.67 -0.90 -20.31
N ALA A 16 2.07 -2.10 -20.20
CA ALA A 16 2.77 -3.23 -19.64
C ALA A 16 3.82 -3.67 -20.66
N ALA A 17 5.11 -3.51 -20.34
CA ALA A 17 6.15 -4.17 -21.11
C ALA A 17 5.95 -5.69 -20.97
N PRO A 18 6.07 -6.48 -22.05
CA PRO A 18 5.94 -7.92 -21.96
C PRO A 18 6.96 -8.46 -20.94
N SER A 19 6.49 -9.31 -20.03
CA SER A 19 7.41 -10.11 -19.23
C SER A 19 8.23 -10.96 -20.18
N LEU A 20 9.54 -10.76 -20.19
CA LEU A 20 10.44 -11.83 -20.61
C LEU A 20 10.27 -12.91 -19.56
N ALA A 21 9.41 -13.89 -19.82
CA ALA A 21 9.28 -15.07 -18.98
C ALA A 21 10.42 -16.04 -19.33
N PRO A 22 11.49 -16.16 -18.52
CA PRO A 22 12.27 -17.39 -18.56
C PRO A 22 11.40 -18.50 -17.98
N GLY A 23 11.47 -19.66 -18.64
CA GLY A 23 10.65 -20.83 -18.39
C GLY A 23 10.64 -21.30 -16.94
N GLN A 24 9.61 -22.07 -16.62
CA GLN A 24 9.44 -22.77 -15.36
C GLN A 24 10.66 -23.65 -15.05
N ALA A 25 11.08 -23.61 -13.77
CA ALA A 25 12.14 -24.37 -13.09
C ALA A 25 13.55 -23.72 -13.10
N GLY A 26 13.94 -23.20 -11.93
CA GLY A 26 15.24 -22.58 -11.67
C GLY A 26 15.09 -21.23 -10.98
N GLU A 27 16.12 -20.81 -10.27
CA GLU A 27 16.24 -19.46 -9.68
C GLU A 27 15.87 -18.42 -10.76
N ALA A 28 14.82 -17.65 -10.52
CA ALA A 28 14.25 -16.76 -11.51
C ALA A 28 14.29 -15.35 -10.96
N LEU A 29 15.03 -14.48 -11.66
CA LEU A 29 14.98 -13.04 -11.50
C LEU A 29 14.04 -12.50 -12.58
N SER A 30 13.03 -11.73 -12.18
CA SER A 30 12.22 -10.93 -13.09
C SER A 30 12.40 -9.45 -12.78
N VAL A 31 12.46 -8.65 -13.83
CA VAL A 31 12.52 -7.19 -13.75
C VAL A 31 11.40 -6.64 -14.60
N HIS A 32 10.61 -5.74 -14.02
CA HIS A 32 9.47 -5.11 -14.65
C HIS A 32 9.57 -3.60 -14.50
N GLY A 33 9.07 -2.87 -15.48
CA GLY A 33 8.98 -1.43 -15.42
C GLY A 33 7.66 -0.97 -16.01
N GLY A 34 7.12 0.10 -15.46
CA GLY A 34 5.88 0.68 -15.95
C GLY A 34 5.78 2.15 -15.57
N ALA A 35 4.94 2.87 -16.29
CA ALA A 35 4.54 4.23 -15.98
C ALA A 35 3.14 4.47 -16.52
N VAL A 36 2.42 5.44 -15.93
CA VAL A 36 1.09 5.83 -16.36
C VAL A 36 1.14 7.26 -16.87
N LEU A 37 0.70 7.46 -18.12
CA LEU A 37 0.42 8.78 -18.63
C LEU A 37 -0.96 9.21 -18.17
N LEU A 38 -1.06 10.44 -17.66
CA LEU A 38 -2.27 10.94 -17.04
C LEU A 38 -2.52 12.39 -17.47
N GLY A 39 -3.76 12.70 -17.80
CA GLY A 39 -4.27 14.07 -17.87
C GLY A 39 -5.36 14.29 -16.81
N THR A 40 -5.30 15.41 -16.09
CA THR A 40 -6.30 15.81 -15.10
C THR A 40 -6.91 17.15 -15.50
N ILE A 41 -8.23 17.26 -15.40
CA ILE A 41 -8.97 18.53 -15.53
C ILE A 41 -9.75 18.76 -14.23
N ALA A 42 -9.54 19.91 -13.59
CA ALA A 42 -10.30 20.34 -12.41
C ALA A 42 -11.08 21.62 -12.72
N ALA A 43 -12.42 21.58 -12.57
CA ALA A 43 -13.31 22.71 -12.87
C ALA A 43 -14.59 22.70 -11.99
N PRO A 44 -14.83 23.74 -11.17
CA PRO A 44 -13.87 24.78 -10.81
C PRO A 44 -12.73 24.16 -9.98
N GLY A 45 -11.49 24.50 -10.31
CA GLY A 45 -10.34 24.31 -9.44
C GLY A 45 -10.18 25.51 -8.48
N PHE A 46 -9.00 25.63 -7.88
CA PHE A 46 -8.63 26.72 -6.97
C PHE A 46 -8.93 28.11 -7.57
N ASP A 47 -9.42 29.03 -6.74
CA ASP A 47 -9.90 30.38 -7.12
C ASP A 47 -10.98 30.40 -8.23
N GLY A 48 -11.76 29.32 -8.36
CA GLY A 48 -12.80 29.21 -9.38
C GLY A 48 -12.26 29.00 -10.80
N ARG A 49 -10.95 28.76 -10.96
CA ARG A 49 -10.29 28.62 -12.28
C ARG A 49 -10.34 27.18 -12.77
N ARG A 50 -10.38 26.97 -14.08
CA ARG A 50 -10.16 25.66 -14.68
C ARG A 50 -8.66 25.34 -14.70
N LEU A 51 -8.28 24.20 -14.15
CA LEU A 51 -6.91 23.67 -14.22
C LEU A 51 -6.86 22.45 -15.14
N VAL A 52 -5.82 22.36 -15.97
CA VAL A 52 -5.54 21.22 -16.84
C VAL A 52 -4.06 20.90 -16.71
N GLU A 53 -3.73 19.69 -16.26
CA GLU A 53 -2.35 19.24 -16.10
C GLU A 53 -2.16 17.83 -16.65
N GLY A 54 -0.95 17.53 -17.11
CA GLY A 54 -0.55 16.21 -17.57
C GLY A 54 0.70 15.73 -16.84
N TYR A 55 0.76 14.43 -16.56
CA TYR A 55 1.79 13.79 -15.75
C TYR A 55 2.24 12.46 -16.33
N VAL A 56 3.48 12.11 -16.03
CA VAL A 56 3.91 10.71 -15.95
C VAL A 56 3.85 10.35 -14.47
N THR A 57 2.90 9.50 -14.08
CA THR A 57 2.74 9.03 -12.70
C THR A 57 3.12 7.56 -12.58
N GLN A 58 3.44 7.12 -11.36
CA GLN A 58 3.87 5.76 -11.07
C GLN A 58 4.98 5.21 -12.01
N PRO A 59 6.02 5.99 -12.42
CA PRO A 59 7.18 5.38 -13.05
C PRO A 59 7.89 4.48 -12.03
N MET A 60 7.71 3.18 -12.15
CA MET A 60 8.23 2.18 -11.23
C MET A 60 9.16 1.21 -11.93
N LEU A 61 10.20 0.79 -11.21
CA LEU A 61 11.02 -0.37 -11.55
C LEU A 61 10.87 -1.40 -10.45
N MET A 62 10.44 -2.61 -10.80
CA MET A 62 10.23 -3.71 -9.87
C MET A 62 11.17 -4.85 -10.20
N ALA A 63 11.71 -5.50 -9.17
CA ALA A 63 12.51 -6.69 -9.30
C ALA A 63 12.03 -7.74 -8.30
N HIS A 64 11.82 -8.96 -8.78
CA HIS A 64 11.49 -10.11 -7.94
C HIS A 64 12.46 -11.24 -8.23
N GLY A 65 12.93 -11.91 -7.18
CA GLY A 65 13.79 -13.05 -7.36
C GLY A 65 13.61 -14.13 -6.30
N SER A 66 14.04 -15.34 -6.62
CA SER A 66 14.07 -16.44 -5.65
C SER A 66 15.28 -17.34 -5.85
N ALA A 67 15.79 -17.89 -4.75
CA ALA A 67 16.95 -18.76 -4.70
C ALA A 67 16.69 -20.00 -3.83
N TRP A 68 17.55 -21.01 -3.94
CA TRP A 68 17.53 -22.22 -3.10
C TRP A 68 16.19 -22.93 -3.08
N SER A 69 15.67 -23.27 -4.26
CA SER A 69 14.35 -23.89 -4.41
C SER A 69 13.22 -23.06 -3.79
N ARG A 70 13.31 -21.73 -3.93
CA ARG A 70 12.39 -20.72 -3.39
C ARG A 70 12.38 -20.61 -1.87
N ARG A 71 13.42 -21.12 -1.20
CA ARG A 71 13.58 -20.92 0.25
C ARG A 71 13.81 -19.47 0.62
N VAL A 72 14.40 -18.73 -0.31
CA VAL A 72 14.63 -17.31 -0.17
C VAL A 72 14.06 -16.61 -1.38
N SER A 73 13.29 -15.56 -1.14
CA SER A 73 12.78 -14.69 -2.18
C SER A 73 12.97 -13.23 -1.80
N PHE A 74 13.08 -12.37 -2.79
CA PHE A 74 13.11 -10.93 -2.58
C PHE A 74 12.12 -10.23 -3.52
N SER A 75 11.66 -9.08 -3.07
CA SER A 75 10.82 -8.14 -3.82
C SER A 75 11.40 -6.74 -3.61
N ALA A 76 11.56 -5.99 -4.70
CA ALA A 76 12.02 -4.62 -4.64
C ALA A 76 11.24 -3.76 -5.63
N ALA A 77 10.87 -2.55 -5.22
CA ALA A 77 10.19 -1.57 -6.05
C ALA A 77 10.82 -0.19 -5.85
N LEU A 78 11.33 0.38 -6.94
CA LEU A 78 11.80 1.76 -6.99
C LEU A 78 10.69 2.64 -7.55
N ASN A 79 10.34 3.72 -6.86
CA ASN A 79 9.38 4.70 -7.31
C ASN A 79 10.11 5.97 -7.79
N LEU A 80 10.00 6.27 -9.08
CA LEU A 80 10.65 7.42 -9.73
C LEU A 80 9.71 8.65 -9.82
N GLU A 81 8.55 8.62 -9.16
CA GLU A 81 7.65 9.77 -9.00
C GLU A 81 8.35 11.02 -8.47
N PRO A 82 9.34 10.98 -7.56
CA PRO A 82 10.07 12.18 -7.14
C PRO A 82 10.70 12.96 -8.29
N PHE A 83 11.02 12.30 -9.40
CA PHE A 83 11.61 12.94 -10.59
C PHE A 83 10.57 13.47 -11.59
N THR A 84 9.37 12.88 -11.60
CA THR A 84 8.31 13.16 -12.60
C THR A 84 7.14 13.98 -12.03
N LEU A 85 6.90 13.92 -10.71
CA LEU A 85 5.86 14.61 -9.97
C LEU A 85 6.44 15.65 -8.99
N ARG A 86 7.41 16.46 -9.41
CA ARG A 86 8.07 17.47 -8.56
C ARG A 86 7.10 18.50 -7.95
N ARG A 87 5.96 18.73 -8.60
CA ARG A 87 4.90 19.64 -8.15
C ARG A 87 3.73 18.90 -7.50
N GLY A 88 3.86 17.59 -7.28
CA GLY A 88 2.74 16.71 -6.97
C GLY A 88 1.74 16.56 -8.12
N GLU A 89 0.82 15.63 -7.96
CA GLU A 89 -0.26 15.37 -8.93
C GLU A 89 -1.52 16.14 -8.55
N LEU A 90 -2.12 16.89 -9.49
CA LEU A 90 -3.38 17.60 -9.27
C LEU A 90 -4.48 16.60 -8.89
N ASN A 91 -5.05 16.78 -7.70
CA ASN A 91 -6.11 15.95 -7.16
C ASN A 91 -7.42 16.75 -7.11
N ALA A 92 -8.45 16.29 -7.80
CA ALA A 92 -9.75 16.96 -7.84
C ALA A 92 -10.76 16.17 -7.00
N GLY A 93 -11.35 16.82 -5.98
CA GLY A 93 -12.48 16.25 -5.22
C GLY A 93 -12.17 15.57 -3.90
N ILE A 94 -11.02 15.84 -3.27
CA ILE A 94 -10.74 15.42 -1.88
C ILE A 94 -11.21 16.50 -0.92
N TRP A 95 -11.89 16.07 0.14
CA TRP A 95 -12.37 16.94 1.21
C TRP A 95 -11.53 16.65 2.45
N GLY A 96 -10.84 17.66 3.00
CA GLY A 96 -10.14 17.56 4.30
C GLY A 96 -8.73 18.13 4.33
N GLU A 97 -7.99 18.02 3.22
CA GLU A 97 -6.73 18.73 3.02
C GLU A 97 -6.98 19.86 2.02
N GLY A 98 -6.29 21.00 2.16
CA GLY A 98 -6.65 22.26 1.51
C GLY A 98 -6.97 22.12 0.01
N TYR A 99 -7.80 23.02 -0.54
CA TYR A 99 -8.33 23.00 -1.92
C TYR A 99 -7.28 22.91 -3.08
N VAL A 100 -6.00 22.79 -2.76
CA VAL A 100 -4.89 22.37 -3.62
C VAL A 100 -4.16 21.20 -2.94
N ASP A 101 -4.86 20.09 -2.74
CA ASP A 101 -4.25 18.85 -2.27
C ASP A 101 -3.57 18.20 -3.49
N ARG A 102 -2.25 18.27 -3.49
CA ARG A 102 -1.42 17.62 -4.50
C ARG A 102 -0.82 16.40 -3.85
N ARG A 103 -1.11 15.23 -4.41
CA ARG A 103 -0.51 13.98 -3.98
C ARG A 103 1.01 14.13 -4.03
N HIS A 104 1.68 13.93 -2.89
CA HIS A 104 3.13 13.90 -2.82
C HIS A 104 3.67 12.57 -3.37
N PRO A 105 4.88 12.55 -3.94
CA PRO A 105 5.51 11.30 -4.35
C PRO A 105 5.81 10.42 -3.12
N HIS A 106 5.71 9.10 -3.27
CA HIS A 106 6.22 8.17 -2.26
C HIS A 106 7.76 8.12 -2.26
N THR A 107 8.35 7.40 -1.32
CA THR A 107 9.81 7.28 -1.26
C THR A 107 10.40 6.62 -2.50
N LEU A 108 11.65 6.94 -2.82
CA LEU A 108 12.37 6.35 -3.95
C LEU A 108 12.44 4.82 -3.83
N SER A 109 12.57 4.30 -2.61
CA SER A 109 12.52 2.87 -2.29
C SER A 109 11.14 2.53 -1.75
N HIS A 110 10.20 2.20 -2.63
CA HIS A 110 8.82 1.91 -2.26
C HIS A 110 8.71 0.58 -1.51
N GLU A 111 9.49 -0.41 -1.96
CA GLU A 111 9.57 -1.73 -1.35
C GLU A 111 10.98 -2.32 -1.51
N ALA A 112 11.44 -3.00 -0.47
CA ALA A 112 12.64 -3.82 -0.48
C ALA A 112 12.50 -4.88 0.63
N MET A 113 11.97 -6.04 0.27
CA MET A 113 11.64 -7.14 1.18
C MET A 113 12.45 -8.39 0.85
N LEU A 114 12.91 -9.09 1.89
CA LEU A 114 13.48 -10.42 1.83
C LEU A 114 12.60 -11.39 2.62
N THR A 115 12.32 -12.56 2.07
CA THR A 115 11.48 -13.58 2.69
C THR A 115 12.22 -14.91 2.78
N LEU A 116 12.10 -15.57 3.92
CA LEU A 116 12.53 -16.95 4.15
C LEU A 116 11.29 -17.82 4.31
N ALA A 117 11.09 -18.79 3.41
CA ALA A 117 9.90 -19.64 3.39
C ALA A 117 10.14 -21.02 2.75
N PRO A 118 9.62 -22.13 3.30
CA PRO A 118 8.96 -22.22 4.59
C PRO A 118 9.97 -22.26 5.74
N LEU A 119 9.63 -21.64 6.88
CA LEU A 119 10.33 -21.86 8.15
C LEU A 119 9.92 -23.20 8.76
N LEU A 120 8.61 -23.45 8.79
CA LEU A 120 8.01 -24.72 9.17
C LEU A 120 7.06 -25.15 8.06
N ALA A 121 7.04 -26.45 7.76
CA ALA A 121 6.10 -27.05 6.83
C ALA A 121 5.69 -28.43 7.34
N ASP A 122 4.40 -28.60 7.61
CA ASP A 122 3.81 -29.89 7.98
C ASP A 122 2.48 -30.07 7.26
N GLY A 123 2.44 -31.03 6.34
CA GLY A 123 1.27 -31.32 5.51
C GLY A 123 0.71 -30.07 4.81
N ALA A 124 -0.45 -29.60 5.30
CA ALA A 124 -1.18 -28.46 4.74
C ALA A 124 -0.77 -27.09 5.32
N PHE A 125 0.10 -27.06 6.34
CA PHE A 125 0.54 -25.86 7.03
C PHE A 125 1.93 -25.40 6.57
N ARG A 126 2.11 -24.09 6.42
CA ARG A 126 3.38 -23.44 6.08
C ARG A 126 3.53 -22.13 6.84
N SER A 127 4.77 -21.79 7.21
CA SER A 127 5.10 -20.47 7.77
C SER A 127 6.26 -19.82 7.05
N ALA A 128 6.35 -18.49 7.13
CA ALA A 128 7.44 -17.70 6.57
C ALA A 128 7.78 -16.51 7.46
N ILE A 129 8.97 -15.96 7.28
CA ILE A 129 9.37 -14.67 7.83
C ILE A 129 9.82 -13.75 6.70
N SER A 130 9.41 -12.50 6.76
CA SER A 130 9.83 -11.45 5.83
C SER A 130 10.42 -10.28 6.61
N VAL A 131 11.45 -9.64 6.07
CA VAL A 131 12.10 -8.47 6.66
C VAL A 131 12.46 -7.47 5.57
N GLY A 132 12.32 -6.19 5.88
CA GLY A 132 12.71 -5.12 4.95
C GLY A 132 11.85 -3.88 5.06
N LYS A 133 11.81 -3.08 4.01
CA LYS A 133 10.92 -1.92 3.88
C LYS A 133 9.74 -2.29 2.98
N GLY A 134 8.51 -2.06 3.40
CA GLY A 134 7.35 -2.33 2.54
C GLY A 134 6.01 -2.09 3.21
N PHE A 135 5.03 -2.87 2.78
CA PHE A 135 3.63 -2.79 3.20
C PHE A 135 3.42 -3.65 4.44
N VAL A 136 2.95 -3.06 5.53
CA VAL A 136 2.54 -3.78 6.74
C VAL A 136 1.28 -4.60 6.40
N PRO A 137 1.10 -5.81 6.96
CA PRO A 137 -0.10 -6.63 6.76
C PRO A 137 -1.31 -6.01 7.47
N PHE A 138 -1.81 -4.92 6.90
CA PHE A 138 -2.99 -4.19 7.32
C PHE A 138 -3.74 -3.76 6.06
N GLY A 139 -5.04 -4.06 5.99
CA GLY A 139 -5.87 -3.81 4.83
C GLY A 139 -5.95 -4.96 3.83
N THR A 140 -6.43 -4.61 2.63
CA THR A 140 -6.57 -5.53 1.50
C THR A 140 -5.33 -5.52 0.60
N ASP A 141 -5.03 -6.66 -0.02
CA ASP A 141 -3.98 -6.80 -1.04
C ASP A 141 -4.45 -6.33 -2.44
N ASP A 142 -5.57 -5.62 -2.51
CA ASP A 142 -6.15 -5.21 -3.78
C ASP A 142 -5.36 -4.04 -4.40
N PRO A 143 -5.04 -4.07 -5.71
CA PRO A 143 -4.07 -3.17 -6.29
C PRO A 143 -4.49 -1.70 -6.22
N MET A 144 -3.50 -0.87 -5.87
CA MET A 144 -3.60 0.58 -5.68
C MET A 144 -4.04 1.38 -6.91
N SER A 145 -3.93 0.80 -8.11
CA SER A 145 -4.37 1.41 -9.36
C SER A 145 -5.70 0.83 -9.82
N ARG A 146 -6.80 1.26 -9.19
CA ARG A 146 -8.14 0.98 -9.74
C ARG A 146 -8.40 1.97 -10.90
N PRO A 147 -8.63 1.52 -12.15
CA PRO A 147 -8.67 2.39 -13.34
C PRO A 147 -9.66 3.56 -13.30
N LEU A 148 -10.63 3.53 -12.37
CA LEU A 148 -11.71 4.52 -12.27
C LEU A 148 -11.75 5.26 -10.91
N VAL A 149 -10.96 4.84 -9.93
CA VAL A 149 -10.89 5.45 -8.60
C VAL A 149 -9.42 5.62 -8.27
N LYS A 150 -8.89 6.82 -8.46
CA LYS A 150 -7.65 7.18 -7.78
C LYS A 150 -7.97 7.12 -6.29
N PHE A 151 -7.17 6.40 -5.52
CA PHE A 151 -7.34 6.18 -4.09
C PHE A 151 -6.35 7.01 -3.24
N PRO A 152 -6.41 8.35 -3.29
CA PRO A 152 -5.50 9.18 -2.50
C PRO A 152 -5.83 9.16 -1.00
N ILE A 153 -7.11 9.13 -0.58
CA ILE A 153 -7.47 9.10 0.86
C ILE A 153 -7.37 7.69 1.47
N ASN A 154 -7.76 6.65 0.73
CA ASN A 154 -8.00 5.35 1.35
C ASN A 154 -6.72 4.59 1.72
N HIS A 155 -5.53 4.99 1.23
CA HIS A 155 -4.30 4.32 1.68
C HIS A 155 -3.85 4.79 3.07
N HIS A 156 -4.21 5.99 3.53
CA HIS A 156 -4.03 6.38 4.94
C HIS A 156 -5.03 5.66 5.88
N LEU A 157 -6.15 5.17 5.35
CA LEU A 157 -7.19 4.48 6.12
C LEU A 157 -7.08 2.96 6.08
N SER A 158 -6.71 2.39 4.93
CA SER A 158 -6.72 0.96 4.66
C SER A 158 -5.32 0.38 4.45
N GLN A 159 -4.24 1.16 4.55
CA GLN A 159 -2.88 0.64 4.37
C GLN A 159 -1.89 1.33 5.30
N ILE A 160 -0.75 0.67 5.53
CA ILE A 160 0.39 1.24 6.26
C ILE A 160 1.63 0.90 5.42
N LEU A 161 2.14 1.92 4.74
CA LEU A 161 3.09 1.77 3.64
C LEU A 161 4.52 2.11 4.03
N GLU A 162 5.47 1.58 3.27
CA GLU A 162 6.87 2.02 3.32
C GLU A 162 7.53 1.94 4.72
N ARG A 163 7.10 1.01 5.57
CA ARG A 163 7.67 0.81 6.91
C ARG A 163 8.81 -0.19 6.88
N GLY A 164 9.82 0.04 7.70
CA GLY A 164 10.79 -0.98 8.09
C GLY A 164 10.12 -1.98 9.02
N GLN A 165 10.08 -3.24 8.63
CA GLN A 165 9.24 -4.24 9.28
C GLN A 165 9.87 -5.63 9.32
N VAL A 166 9.40 -6.41 10.28
CA VAL A 166 9.52 -7.87 10.31
C VAL A 166 8.12 -8.45 10.35
N VAL A 167 7.81 -9.33 9.40
CA VAL A 167 6.52 -10.01 9.26
C VAL A 167 6.71 -11.49 9.48
N VAL A 168 5.87 -12.10 10.30
CA VAL A 168 5.71 -13.55 10.37
C VAL A 168 4.37 -13.94 9.78
N SER A 169 4.35 -15.00 8.99
CA SER A 169 3.12 -15.53 8.40
C SER A 169 3.01 -17.02 8.64
N ALA A 170 1.77 -17.49 8.77
CA ALA A 170 1.44 -18.89 8.97
C ALA A 170 0.07 -19.19 8.39
N GLY A 171 -0.07 -20.28 7.65
CA GLY A 171 -1.36 -20.64 7.08
C GLY A 171 -1.39 -21.93 6.28
N GLY A 172 -2.53 -22.16 5.66
CA GLY A 172 -2.82 -23.34 4.86
C GLY A 172 -3.96 -23.09 3.89
N LYS A 173 -4.69 -24.14 3.51
CA LYS A 173 -5.72 -24.06 2.44
C LYS A 173 -6.90 -23.16 2.76
N ALA A 174 -7.25 -23.01 4.03
CA ALA A 174 -8.44 -22.28 4.46
C ALA A 174 -8.17 -20.82 4.83
N GLY A 175 -6.90 -20.45 5.03
CA GLY A 175 -6.54 -19.12 5.44
C GLY A 175 -5.07 -18.96 5.79
N VAL A 176 -4.67 -17.70 5.97
CA VAL A 176 -3.34 -17.26 6.39
C VAL A 176 -3.50 -16.19 7.46
N MET A 177 -2.65 -16.26 8.47
CA MET A 177 -2.46 -15.21 9.45
C MET A 177 -1.08 -14.58 9.27
N GLU A 178 -1.01 -13.26 9.42
CA GLU A 178 0.20 -12.46 9.36
C GLU A 178 0.27 -11.56 10.58
N ALA A 179 1.46 -11.36 11.13
CA ALA A 179 1.72 -10.39 12.18
C ALA A 179 3.03 -9.67 11.90
N ALA A 180 3.08 -8.39 12.19
CA ALA A 180 4.23 -7.55 11.91
C ALA A 180 4.59 -6.64 13.07
N LEU A 181 5.89 -6.41 13.23
CA LEU A 181 6.48 -5.32 14.01
C LEU A 181 7.13 -4.34 13.05
N PHE A 182 6.95 -3.04 13.27
CA PHE A 182 7.44 -2.01 12.36
C PHE A 182 7.66 -0.66 13.06
N ASN A 183 8.30 0.29 12.36
CA ASN A 183 8.38 1.68 12.81
C ASN A 183 7.14 2.49 12.40
N GLY A 184 6.54 3.24 13.33
CA GLY A 184 5.26 3.91 13.13
C GLY A 184 5.28 5.09 12.17
N ASP A 185 6.39 5.84 12.11
CA ASP A 185 6.51 7.08 11.37
C ASP A 185 6.36 6.93 9.86
N GLU A 186 5.62 7.86 9.26
CA GLU A 186 5.54 8.01 7.81
C GLU A 186 6.81 8.65 7.24
N PRO A 187 7.26 8.21 6.06
CA PRO A 187 8.37 8.86 5.38
C PRO A 187 8.06 10.33 5.06
N ALA A 188 8.75 11.26 5.73
CA ALA A 188 8.51 12.69 5.54
C ALA A 188 8.95 13.26 4.17
N THR A 189 9.82 12.56 3.44
CA THR A 189 10.36 13.01 2.14
C THR A 189 10.60 11.83 1.21
N PRO A 190 10.69 12.07 -0.12
CA PRO A 190 11.07 11.04 -1.08
C PRO A 190 12.37 10.27 -0.81
N ASN A 191 13.29 10.88 -0.07
CA ASN A 191 14.60 10.31 0.24
C ASN A 191 14.66 9.74 1.67
N SER A 192 13.55 9.74 2.40
CA SER A 192 13.49 9.22 3.77
C SER A 192 13.77 7.72 3.79
N GLY A 193 14.79 7.33 4.57
CA GLY A 193 15.08 5.94 4.88
C GLY A 193 14.14 5.36 5.93
N VAL A 194 14.41 4.12 6.35
CA VAL A 194 13.73 3.52 7.51
C VAL A 194 14.27 4.16 8.79
N ASN A 195 13.38 4.61 9.67
CA ASN A 195 13.73 5.14 10.97
C ASN A 195 13.92 4.00 12.00
N LEU A 196 15.13 3.46 12.04
CA LEU A 196 15.43 2.28 12.87
C LEU A 196 15.39 2.55 14.38
N SER A 197 15.51 3.80 14.84
CA SER A 197 15.37 4.09 16.28
C SER A 197 13.94 3.93 16.78
N ARG A 198 12.96 3.89 15.87
CA ARG A 198 11.54 3.66 16.14
C ARG A 198 11.07 2.26 15.77
N PHE A 199 11.99 1.36 15.40
CA PHE A 199 11.60 0.02 15.00
C PHE A 199 10.89 -0.72 16.14
N ALA A 200 9.75 -1.34 15.81
CA ALA A 200 8.88 -2.09 16.71
C ALA A 200 8.19 -1.26 17.80
N ASP A 201 8.03 0.06 17.61
CA ASP A 201 7.08 0.87 18.37
C ASP A 201 5.63 0.63 17.94
N SER A 202 5.44 -0.05 16.79
CA SER A 202 4.15 -0.29 16.16
C SER A 202 4.00 -1.75 15.75
N TRP A 203 2.76 -2.24 15.70
CA TRP A 203 2.45 -3.61 15.33
C TRP A 203 1.12 -3.76 14.59
N ALA A 204 1.00 -4.83 13.82
CA ALA A 204 -0.23 -5.16 13.10
C ALA A 204 -0.42 -6.68 13.02
N ALA A 205 -1.68 -7.08 12.85
CA ALA A 205 -2.03 -8.45 12.53
C ALA A 205 -3.16 -8.48 11.50
N ARG A 206 -3.09 -9.47 10.61
CA ARG A 206 -4.11 -9.74 9.60
C ARG A 206 -4.46 -11.22 9.56
N LEU A 207 -5.74 -11.49 9.38
CA LEU A 207 -6.27 -12.81 9.08
C LEU A 207 -6.98 -12.75 7.74
N THR A 208 -6.63 -13.67 6.85
CA THR A 208 -7.31 -13.89 5.57
C THR A 208 -7.85 -15.31 5.54
N ALA A 209 -9.11 -15.47 5.14
CA ALA A 209 -9.78 -16.77 5.02
C ALA A 209 -10.46 -16.90 3.66
N TRP A 210 -10.42 -18.10 3.09
CA TRP A 210 -11.06 -18.41 1.81
C TRP A 210 -12.30 -19.27 2.00
N ALA A 211 -13.42 -18.84 1.42
CA ALA A 211 -14.65 -19.59 1.35
C ALA A 211 -14.86 -20.10 -0.09
N GLY A 212 -14.43 -21.34 -0.34
CA GLY A 212 -14.40 -21.91 -1.69
C GLY A 212 -13.30 -21.26 -2.55
N SER A 213 -13.51 -21.19 -3.87
CA SER A 213 -12.52 -20.66 -4.81
C SER A 213 -12.78 -19.22 -5.26
N SER A 214 -13.80 -18.57 -4.71
CA SER A 214 -14.27 -17.28 -5.22
C SER A 214 -14.49 -16.21 -4.17
N VAL A 215 -14.47 -16.57 -2.89
CA VAL A 215 -14.68 -15.61 -1.79
C VAL A 215 -13.46 -15.60 -0.89
N GLU A 216 -12.97 -14.40 -0.61
CA GLU A 216 -11.91 -14.12 0.35
C GLU A 216 -12.46 -13.12 1.37
N LEU A 217 -12.22 -13.40 2.65
CA LEU A 217 -12.56 -12.53 3.76
C LEU A 217 -11.27 -12.15 4.46
N SER A 218 -11.09 -10.88 4.78
CA SER A 218 -9.95 -10.42 5.56
C SER A 218 -10.39 -9.50 6.70
N ALA A 219 -9.63 -9.55 7.78
CA ALA A 219 -9.72 -8.60 8.88
C ALA A 219 -8.31 -8.29 9.39
N SER A 220 -8.05 -7.04 9.72
CA SER A 220 -6.77 -6.62 10.28
C SER A 220 -6.92 -5.53 11.33
N TYR A 221 -5.94 -5.50 12.22
CA TYR A 221 -5.78 -4.49 13.26
C TYR A 221 -4.34 -3.98 13.26
N ALA A 222 -4.16 -2.69 13.59
CA ALA A 222 -2.85 -2.11 13.80
C ALA A 222 -2.87 -1.08 14.93
N GLU A 223 -1.77 -1.03 15.68
CA GLU A 223 -1.40 0.10 16.54
C GLU A 223 -0.17 0.77 15.94
N VAL A 224 -0.28 2.07 15.68
CA VAL A 224 0.74 2.85 14.99
C VAL A 224 1.12 4.02 15.88
N ALA A 225 2.34 4.01 16.38
CA ALA A 225 2.84 5.09 17.20
C ALA A 225 3.12 6.32 16.33
N SER A 226 2.58 7.48 16.70
CA SER A 226 2.89 8.81 16.11
C SER A 226 3.21 8.78 14.60
N PRO A 227 2.28 8.34 13.72
CA PRO A 227 2.58 8.16 12.30
C PRO A 227 2.93 9.47 11.59
N GLU A 228 2.30 10.57 11.98
CA GLU A 228 2.45 11.88 11.33
C GLU A 228 3.70 12.66 11.79
N VAL A 229 4.30 12.26 12.92
CA VAL A 229 5.39 13.01 13.54
C VAL A 229 6.61 12.09 13.75
N PRO A 230 7.68 12.25 12.93
CA PRO A 230 8.82 11.34 12.96
C PRO A 230 9.54 11.22 14.31
N ASP A 231 9.49 12.26 15.15
CA ASP A 231 10.11 12.27 16.47
C ASP A 231 9.31 11.54 17.58
N GLY A 232 8.10 11.06 17.26
CA GLY A 232 7.27 10.30 18.19
C GLY A 232 6.44 11.15 19.14
N THR A 233 6.27 12.45 18.87
CA THR A 233 5.50 13.37 19.74
C THR A 233 4.06 13.60 19.27
N GLY A 234 3.59 12.83 18.29
CA GLY A 234 2.24 12.91 17.74
C GLY A 234 1.24 12.04 18.50
N LEU A 235 0.00 12.01 18.00
CA LEU A 235 -1.00 11.05 18.48
C LEU A 235 -0.74 9.67 17.89
N ASP A 236 -1.01 8.65 18.68
CA ASP A 236 -0.99 7.26 18.23
C ASP A 236 -2.31 6.90 17.55
N GLN A 237 -2.29 5.86 16.73
CA GLN A 237 -3.45 5.42 15.95
C GLN A 237 -3.78 3.96 16.19
N ARG A 238 -5.07 3.68 16.45
CA ARG A 238 -5.65 2.33 16.33
C ARG A 238 -6.40 2.23 15.03
N LYS A 239 -6.05 1.24 14.21
CA LYS A 239 -6.67 1.02 12.90
C LYS A 239 -7.33 -0.35 12.84
N TRP A 240 -8.52 -0.38 12.25
CA TRP A 240 -9.27 -1.60 11.94
C TRP A 240 -9.60 -1.62 10.47
N ASN A 241 -9.49 -2.78 9.85
CA ASN A 241 -9.98 -3.01 8.49
C ASN A 241 -10.71 -4.37 8.42
N GLY A 242 -11.77 -4.42 7.63
CA GLY A 242 -12.45 -5.64 7.27
C GLY A 242 -12.88 -5.59 5.82
N ALA A 243 -12.69 -6.69 5.10
CA ALA A 243 -13.05 -6.76 3.69
C ALA A 243 -13.59 -8.13 3.26
N ALA A 244 -14.40 -8.09 2.21
CA ALA A 244 -14.89 -9.26 1.51
C ALA A 244 -14.69 -9.06 0.01
N ARG A 245 -13.91 -9.96 -0.59
CA ARG A 245 -13.60 -9.96 -2.02
C ARG A 245 -14.26 -11.16 -2.69
N PHE A 246 -14.94 -10.91 -3.80
CA PHE A 246 -15.48 -11.93 -4.68
C PHE A 246 -14.78 -11.85 -6.04
N GLU A 247 -14.17 -12.95 -6.45
CA GLU A 247 -13.58 -13.07 -7.78
C GLU A 247 -13.98 -14.39 -8.43
N ARG A 248 -14.48 -14.33 -9.67
CA ARG A 248 -14.86 -15.51 -10.41
C ARG A 248 -14.56 -15.36 -11.89
N ALA A 249 -13.76 -16.27 -12.42
CA ALA A 249 -13.63 -16.47 -13.86
C ALA A 249 -14.94 -17.04 -14.44
N LEU A 250 -15.42 -16.39 -15.49
CA LEU A 250 -16.55 -16.82 -16.30
C LEU A 250 -16.07 -17.41 -17.63
N SER A 251 -16.97 -18.08 -18.34
CA SER A 251 -16.71 -18.54 -19.70
C SER A 251 -16.40 -17.37 -20.65
N GLY A 252 -15.45 -17.60 -21.56
CA GLY A 252 -15.02 -16.63 -22.56
C GLY A 252 -14.02 -15.58 -22.05
N GLY A 253 -13.25 -15.88 -21.00
CA GLY A 253 -12.16 -15.02 -20.52
C GLY A 253 -12.63 -13.77 -19.75
N ARG A 254 -13.90 -13.73 -19.32
CA ARG A 254 -14.46 -12.65 -18.51
C ARG A 254 -14.26 -12.96 -17.04
N ASN A 255 -13.98 -11.96 -16.22
CA ASN A 255 -13.91 -12.09 -14.77
C ASN A 255 -14.97 -11.20 -14.12
N VAL A 256 -15.66 -11.71 -13.10
CA VAL A 256 -16.49 -10.91 -12.21
C VAL A 256 -15.68 -10.64 -10.96
N TYR A 257 -15.63 -9.37 -10.58
CA TYR A 257 -14.93 -8.88 -9.41
C TYR A 257 -15.86 -7.98 -8.60
N ALA A 258 -15.90 -8.18 -7.29
CA ALA A 258 -16.52 -7.27 -6.34
C ALA A 258 -15.69 -7.21 -5.06
N LEU A 259 -15.60 -6.03 -4.44
CA LEU A 259 -14.96 -5.82 -3.16
C LEU A 259 -15.83 -4.91 -2.30
N VAL A 260 -16.01 -5.30 -1.05
CA VAL A 260 -16.52 -4.45 0.01
C VAL A 260 -15.42 -4.32 1.05
N GLU A 261 -15.06 -3.07 1.40
CA GLU A 261 -14.04 -2.77 2.39
C GLU A 261 -14.59 -1.75 3.39
N TYR A 262 -14.29 -1.97 4.67
CA TYR A 262 -14.55 -1.04 5.76
C TYR A 262 -13.24 -0.79 6.50
N SER A 263 -12.93 0.49 6.74
CA SER A 263 -11.75 0.91 7.48
C SER A 263 -12.13 1.94 8.53
N HIS A 264 -11.50 1.86 9.70
CA HIS A 264 -11.71 2.77 10.80
C HIS A 264 -10.40 3.07 11.50
N THR A 265 -10.09 4.35 11.67
CA THR A 265 -8.93 4.84 12.41
C THR A 265 -9.40 5.71 13.57
N ARG A 266 -8.78 5.51 14.72
CA ARG A 266 -8.98 6.34 15.92
C ARG A 266 -7.64 6.80 16.42
N ASP A 267 -7.49 8.11 16.54
CA ASP A 267 -6.35 8.73 17.22
C ASP A 267 -6.55 8.64 18.74
N TYR A 268 -5.45 8.44 19.46
CA TYR A 268 -5.41 8.48 20.90
C TYR A 268 -4.07 9.00 21.38
N ASP A 269 -4.08 9.57 22.59
CA ASP A 269 -2.88 9.94 23.30
C ASP A 269 -2.55 8.75 24.22
N ASP A 270 -1.43 8.08 23.98
CA ASP A 270 -0.88 7.15 24.97
C ASP A 270 0.02 8.01 25.84
N GLU A 271 -0.33 8.20 27.12
CA GLU A 271 0.60 8.78 28.08
C GLU A 271 1.80 7.82 28.17
N HIS A 272 2.81 8.01 27.33
CA HIS A 272 4.02 7.22 27.37
C HIS A 272 4.60 7.35 28.78
N PRO A 273 4.70 6.27 29.57
CA PRO A 273 5.17 6.34 30.94
C PRO A 273 6.66 6.72 30.92
N GLY A 274 6.96 8.03 30.93
CA GLY A 274 8.32 8.56 30.84
C GLY A 274 8.47 9.97 30.27
N LEU A 275 7.44 10.55 29.63
CA LEU A 275 7.48 11.95 29.19
C LEU A 275 6.59 12.81 30.09
N PRO A 276 7.10 13.94 30.63
CA PRO A 276 6.30 14.80 31.50
C PRO A 276 5.09 15.33 30.71
N SER A 277 3.90 15.10 31.26
CA SER A 277 2.65 15.61 30.69
C SER A 277 2.73 17.14 30.59
N SER A 278 2.81 17.66 29.37
CA SER A 278 2.52 19.07 29.15
C SER A 278 1.01 19.22 29.09
N SER A 279 0.43 19.63 30.21
CA SER A 279 -0.93 20.14 30.29
C SER A 279 -1.17 21.22 29.21
N LEU A 280 -2.11 20.97 28.31
CA LEU A 280 -2.86 21.99 27.58
C LEU A 280 -4.32 21.94 28.03
#